data_AF-A0A8H7HGQ2-F1
#
_entry.id   AF-A0A8H7HGQ2-F1
#
_cell.length_a   1.000
_cell.length_b   1.000
_cell.length_c   1.000
_cell.angle_alpha   90.00
_cell.angle_beta   90.00
_cell.angle_gamma   90.00
#
_symmetry.space_group_name_H-M   'P 1'
#
loop_
_entity.id
_entity.type
_entity.pdbx_description
1 polymer ?
#
loop_
_entity_poly.entity_id
_entity_poly.type
_entity_poly.pdbx_seq_one_letter_code
_entity_poly.pdbx_strand_id
1 'polypeptide(L)' 'MYDPPSIPSHLPIRLEPVIGAPSDEEIELAHNAVRTLENLANSPFFDSALSAKMSQHLFNIQLGGRDRFSRLTE' A
#
# COMPACT_ATOMS: atom_id res chain seq x y z
N MET A 1 -2.62 13.01 -1.42
CA MET A 1 -2.11 12.38 -0.19
C MET A 1 -2.80 11.04 -0.08
N TYR A 2 -2.01 9.98 0.09
CA TYR A 2 -2.53 8.62 0.23
C TYR A 2 -2.18 8.12 1.63
N ASP A 3 -3.18 8.07 2.49
CA ASP A 3 -3.02 7.57 3.86
C ASP A 3 -3.07 6.04 3.91
N PRO A 4 -2.15 5.39 4.63
CA PRO A 4 -2.20 3.95 4.84
C PRO A 4 -3.39 3.59 5.73
N PRO A 5 -3.95 2.37 5.58
CA PRO A 5 -4.97 1.89 6.51
C PRO A 5 -4.37 1.72 7.92
N SER A 6 -5.21 1.79 8.95
CA SER A 6 -4.77 1.55 10.33
C SER A 6 -4.21 0.13 10.48
N ILE A 7 -2.95 0.04 10.90
CA ILE A 7 -2.21 -1.22 11.03
C ILE A 7 -2.20 -1.65 12.50
N PRO A 8 -2.65 -2.88 12.82
CA PRO A 8 -2.50 -3.45 14.15
C PRO A 8 -1.03 -3.51 14.60
N SER A 9 -0.76 -3.18 15.86
CA SER A 9 0.60 -3.06 16.42
C SER A 9 1.42 -4.35 16.44
N HIS A 10 0.77 -5.52 16.29
CA HIS A 10 1.43 -6.82 16.24
C HIS A 10 1.98 -7.15 14.84
N LEU A 11 1.63 -6.38 13.81
CA LEU A 11 2.16 -6.56 12.46
C LEU A 11 3.43 -5.72 12.28
N PRO A 12 4.50 -6.27 11.71
CA PRO A 12 5.75 -5.55 11.47
C PRO A 12 5.68 -4.68 10.20
N ILE A 13 4.54 -4.01 9.96
CA ILE A 13 4.32 -3.16 8.79
C ILE A 13 4.39 -1.70 9.24
N ARG A 14 5.24 -0.92 8.57
CA ARG A 14 5.33 0.54 8.76
C ARG A 14 5.16 1.20 7.41
N LEU A 15 4.12 2.01 7.29
CA LEU A 15 3.84 2.82 6.12
C LEU A 15 3.57 4.24 6.60
N GLU A 16 4.22 5.19 5.95
CA GLU A 16 3.95 6.61 6.14
C GLU A 16 2.99 7.09 5.04
N PRO A 17 2.25 8.19 5.27
CA PRO A 17 1.43 8.78 4.23
C PRO A 17 2.25 9.21 3.01
N VAL A 18 1.81 8.84 1.82
CA VAL A 18 2.45 9.25 0.56
C VAL A 18 1.94 10.63 0.16
N ILE A 19 2.87 11.58 0.02
CA ILE A 19 2.58 12.97 -0.36
C ILE A 19 3.15 13.27 -1.75
N GLY A 20 2.29 13.70 -2.68
CA GLY A 20 2.73 14.00 -4.05
C GLY A 20 2.76 12.75 -4.93
N ALA A 21 3.83 12.55 -5.73
CA ALA A 21 3.97 11.29 -6.47
C ALA A 21 4.54 10.22 -5.58
N PRO A 22 4.06 9.01 -5.87
CA PRO A 22 4.79 7.78 -5.93
C PRO A 22 6.32 7.83 -5.97
N SER A 23 7.08 7.63 -4.90
CA SER A 23 8.43 7.11 -5.09
C SER A 23 8.38 5.59 -5.28
N ASP A 24 9.39 5.03 -5.96
CA ASP A 24 9.49 3.57 -6.14
C ASP A 24 9.59 2.85 -4.79
N GLU A 25 10.26 3.45 -3.81
CA GLU A 25 10.38 2.92 -2.45
C GLU A 25 9.02 2.89 -1.73
N GLU A 26 8.20 3.94 -1.82
CA GLU A 26 6.85 3.95 -1.25
C GLU A 26 5.94 2.88 -1.89
N ILE A 27 6.07 2.66 -3.20
CA ILE A 27 5.35 1.59 -3.92
C ILE A 27 5.83 0.22 -3.44
N GLU A 28 7.14 0.02 -3.31
CA GLU A 28 7.73 -1.23 -2.83
C GLU A 28 7.29 -1.55 -1.40
N LEU A 29 7.31 -0.56 -0.50
CA LEU A 29 6.84 -0.72 0.88
C LEU A 29 5.36 -1.12 0.94
N ALA A 30 4.50 -0.48 0.12
CA ALA A 30 3.09 -0.85 0.03
C ALA A 30 2.90 -2.28 -0.51
N HIS A 31 3.70 -2.71 -1.49
CA HIS A 31 3.70 -4.10 -1.97
C HIS A 31 4.10 -5.09 -0.88
N ASN A 32 5.18 -4.79 -0.14
CA ASN A 32 5.66 -5.64 0.94
C ASN A 32 4.64 -5.75 2.08
N ALA A 33 3.88 -4.69 2.34
CA ALA A 33 2.77 -4.69 3.29
C ALA A 33 1.64 -5.64 2.86
N VAL A 34 1.20 -5.57 1.61
CA VAL A 34 0.19 -6.50 1.05
C VAL A 34 0.68 -7.94 1.16
N ARG A 35 1.91 -8.22 0.73
CA ARG A 35 2.51 -9.56 0.78
C ARG A 35 2.59 -10.11 2.21
N THR A 36 2.89 -9.24 3.18
CA THR A 36 2.92 -9.63 4.60
C THR A 36 1.55 -10.10 5.09
N LEU A 37 0.48 -9.41 4.68
CA LEU A 37 -0.89 -9.79 5.02
C LEU A 37 -1.33 -11.07 4.30
N GLU A 38 -0.94 -11.24 3.04
CA GLU A 38 -1.23 -12.47 2.27
C GLU A 38 -0.55 -13.70 2.87
N ASN A 39 0.66 -13.57 3.39
CA ASN A 39 1.36 -14.66 4.09
C ASN A 39 0.61 -15.13 5.35
N LEU A 40 -0.29 -14.30 5.89
CA LEU A 40 -1.15 -14.66 7.02
C LEU A 40 -2.44 -15.36 6.58
N ALA A 41 -2.74 -15.56 5.29
CA ALA A 41 -4.05 -16.05 4.83
C ALA A 41 -4.54 -17.37 5.49
N ASN A 42 -3.61 -18.22 5.94
CA ASN A 42 -3.92 -19.48 6.64
C ASN A 42 -3.71 -19.40 8.17
N SER A 43 -3.51 -18.21 8.71
CA SER A 43 -3.23 -17.93 10.11
C SER A 43 -4.47 -17.39 10.82
N PRO A 44 -4.66 -17.67 12.13
CA PRO A 44 -5.70 -17.03 12.93
C PRO A 44 -5.54 -15.50 13.05
N PHE A 45 -4.38 -14.96 12.66
CA PHE A 45 -4.11 -13.53 12.61
C PHE A 45 -4.49 -12.85 11.28
N PHE A 46 -5.10 -13.59 10.35
CA PHE A 46 -5.58 -13.02 9.09
C PHE A 46 -6.77 -12.08 9.31
N ASP A 47 -6.69 -10.89 8.72
CA ASP A 47 -7.80 -9.95 8.63
C ASP A 47 -8.06 -9.62 7.15
N SER A 48 -9.17 -10.15 6.63
CA SER A 48 -9.58 -9.95 5.24
C SER A 48 -9.93 -8.50 4.93
N ALA A 49 -10.46 -7.74 5.90
CA ALA A 49 -10.80 -6.35 5.72
C ALA A 49 -9.53 -5.48 5.68
N LEU A 50 -8.54 -5.77 6.54
CA LEU A 50 -7.25 -5.10 6.49
C LEU A 50 -6.52 -5.40 5.16
N SER A 51 -6.53 -6.67 4.72
CA SER A 51 -5.93 -7.08 3.44
C SER A 51 -6.56 -6.31 2.27
N ALA A 52 -7.89 -6.25 2.18
CA ALA A 52 -8.58 -5.50 1.13
C ALA A 52 -8.23 -4.00 1.15
N LYS A 53 -8.18 -3.39 2.33
CA LYS A 53 -7.81 -1.96 2.47
C LYS A 53 -6.35 -1.71 2.05
N MET A 54 -5.44 -2.62 2.37
CA MET A 54 -4.04 -2.51 1.97
C MET A 54 -3.87 -2.63 0.45
N SER A 55 -4.58 -3.57 -0.18
CA SER A 55 -4.62 -3.71 -1.64
C SER A 55 -5.19 -2.47 -2.32
N GLN A 56 -6.25 -1.87 -1.75
CA GLN A 56 -6.79 -0.61 -2.26
C GLN A 56 -5.78 0.55 -2.14
N HIS A 57 -5.06 0.63 -1.02
CA HIS A 57 -4.03 1.65 -0.81
C HIS A 57 -2.91 1.53 -1.86
N LEU A 58 -2.39 0.32 -2.09
CA LEU A 58 -1.39 0.04 -3.13
C LEU A 58 -1.89 0.46 -4.52
N PHE A 59 -3.13 0.08 -4.87
CA PHE A 59 -3.73 0.45 -6.14
C PHE A 59 -3.83 1.98 -6.32
N ASN A 60 -4.28 2.70 -5.28
CA ASN A 60 -4.39 4.15 -5.32
C ASN A 60 -3.03 4.83 -5.53
N ILE A 61 -1.98 4.35 -4.86
CA ILE A 61 -0.61 4.84 -5.02
C ILE A 61 -0.12 4.59 -6.44
N GLN A 62 -0.27 3.36 -6.96
CA GLN A 62 0.17 3.01 -8.31
C GLN A 62 -0.54 3.81 -9.40
N LEU A 63 -1.85 4.05 -9.27
CA LEU A 63 -2.59 4.91 -10.19
C LEU A 63 -2.21 6.39 -10.06
N GLY A 64 -2.02 6.86 -8.83
CA GLY A 64 -1.59 8.23 -8.54
C GLY A 64 -0.23 8.60 -9.14
N GLY A 65 0.69 7.63 -9.20
CA GLY A 65 1.96 7.79 -9.91
C GLY A 65 1.80 7.80 -11.43
N ARG A 66 0.80 7.08 -11.96
CA ARG A 66 0.57 6.91 -13.40
C ARG A 66 -0.04 8.16 -14.05
N ASP A 67 -0.85 8.93 -13.32
CA ASP A 67 -1.48 10.20 -13.80
C ASP A 67 -0.48 11.34 -14.11
N ARG A 68 0.81 11.17 -13.76
CA ARG A 68 1.88 12.13 -14.08
C ARG A 68 2.81 11.69 -15.20
N PHE A 69 2.93 10.39 -15.46
CA PHE A 69 3.69 9.92 -16.64
C PHE A 69 2.99 10.29 -17.95
N SER A 70 1.65 10.42 -17.95
CA SER A 70 0.90 10.92 -19.10
C SER A 70 0.95 12.44 -19.31
N ARG A 71 1.53 13.21 -18.36
CA ARG A 71 1.61 14.69 -18.44
C ARG A 71 3.02 15.24 -18.70
N LEU A 72 4.02 14.37 -18.80
CA LEU A 72 5.41 14.75 -19.11
C LEU A 72 5.84 14.39 -20.54
N THR A 73 4.89 13.94 -21.37
CA THR A 73 5.10 13.60 -22.79
C THR A 73 4.32 14.51 -23.75
N GLU A 74 3.86 15.68 -23.30
CA GLU A 74 3.25 16.72 -24.15
C GLU A 74 4.06 18.01 -24.14
#